data_AF-X1N884-F1
#
_entry.id   AF-X1N884-F1
#
_cell.length_a   1.000
_cell.length_b   1.000
_cell.length_c   1.000
_cell.angle_alpha   90.00
_cell.angle_beta   90.00
_cell.angle_gamma   90.00
#
_symmetry.space_group_name_H-M   'P 1'
#
loop_
_entity.id
_entity.type
_entity.pdbx_description
1 polymer ?
#
loop_
_entity_poly.entity_id
_entity_poly.type
_entity_poly.pdbx_seq_one_letter_code
_entity_poly.pdbx_strand_id
1 'polypeptide(L)' 'GHISCCTEPILRWIVKNLGPMVRTNVMNQYRSTYLADKYPEINRRITSEEYENALSIAKEVGLQNLEP' A
#
# COMPACT_ATOMS: atom_id res chain seq x y z
N GLY A 1 -2.87 9.57 -5.21
CA GLY A 1 -1.63 8.77 -5.17
C GLY A 1 -1.69 7.52 -6.01
N HIS A 2 -0.71 6.64 -5.86
CA HIS A 2 -0.56 5.38 -6.61
C HIS A 2 -1.43 4.24 -6.05
N ILE A 3 -2.70 4.51 -5.79
CA ILE A 3 -3.60 3.54 -5.13
C ILE A 3 -4.18 2.54 -6.14
N SER A 4 -4.95 3.00 -7.12
CA SER A 4 -5.58 2.12 -8.12
C SER A 4 -4.59 1.53 -9.13
N CYS A 5 -3.53 2.27 -9.49
CA CYS A 5 -2.55 1.82 -10.48
C CYS A 5 -1.42 0.95 -9.91
N CYS A 6 -1.15 1.00 -8.60
CA CYS A 6 -0.06 0.24 -7.98
C CYS A 6 -0.51 -0.58 -6.77
N THR A 7 -1.07 0.04 -5.73
CA THR A 7 -1.45 -0.66 -4.50
C THR A 7 -2.47 -1.78 -4.76
N GLU A 8 -3.57 -1.48 -5.44
CA GLU A 8 -4.62 -2.45 -5.72
C GLU A 8 -4.14 -3.68 -6.52
N PRO A 9 -3.47 -3.53 -7.69
CA PRO A 9 -3.01 -4.70 -8.45
C PRO A 9 -1.99 -5.54 -7.68
N ILE A 10 -1.13 -4.92 -6.86
CA ILE A 10 -0.18 -5.65 -6.01
C ILE A 10 -0.92 -6.47 -4.95
N LEU A 11 -1.88 -5.89 -4.23
CA LEU A 11 -2.64 -6.60 -3.20
C LEU A 11 -3.48 -7.74 -3.80
N ARG A 12 -4.12 -7.51 -4.96
CA ARG A 12 -4.82 -8.57 -5.71
C ARG A 12 -3.88 -9.70 -6.11
N TRP A 13 -2.68 -9.36 -6.57
CA TRP A 13 -1.67 -10.36 -6.94
C TRP A 13 -1.22 -11.16 -5.70
N ILE A 14 -0.99 -10.51 -4.56
CA ILE A 14 -0.59 -11.18 -3.32
C ILE A 14 -1.64 -12.22 -2.90
N VAL A 15 -2.91 -11.83 -2.82
CA VAL A 15 -3.99 -12.77 -2.44
C VAL A 15 -4.09 -13.92 -3.45
N LYS A 16 -4.03 -13.60 -4.75
CA LYS A 16 -4.16 -14.61 -5.81
C LYS A 16 -3.04 -15.65 -5.78
N ASN A 17 -1.80 -15.26 -5.45
CA ASN A 17 -0.63 -16.14 -5.59
C ASN A 17 -0.16 -16.74 -4.26
N LEU A 18 -0.33 -16.03 -3.14
CA LEU A 18 0.15 -16.45 -1.82
C LEU A 18 -0.99 -16.86 -0.88
N GLY A 19 -2.25 -16.58 -1.26
CA GLY A 19 -3.44 -16.89 -0.49
C GLY A 19 -3.86 -15.78 0.50
N PRO A 20 -5.10 -15.82 1.01
CA PRO A 20 -5.68 -14.75 1.83
C PRO A 20 -5.06 -14.60 3.23
N MET A 21 -4.42 -15.66 3.75
CA MET A 21 -3.82 -15.69 5.09
C MET A 21 -2.34 -15.28 5.11
N VAL A 22 -1.76 -14.94 3.95
CA VAL A 22 -0.39 -14.44 3.88
C VAL A 22 -0.24 -13.18 4.74
N ARG A 23 0.74 -13.18 5.63
CA ARG A 23 0.99 -12.05 6.51
C ARG A 23 1.40 -10.85 5.67
N THR A 24 0.57 -9.81 5.68
CA THR A 24 0.80 -8.60 4.89
C THR A 24 0.79 -7.39 5.81
N ASN A 25 1.76 -6.49 5.66
CA ASN A 25 1.84 -5.23 6.38
C ASN A 25 1.69 -4.08 5.38
N VAL A 26 0.70 -3.22 5.57
CA VAL A 26 0.47 -2.04 4.74
C VAL A 26 1.05 -0.83 5.46
N MET A 27 2.32 -0.54 5.22
CA MET A 27 3.03 0.47 6.01
C MET A 27 2.77 1.90 5.53
N ASN A 28 2.40 2.80 6.45
CA ASN A 28 2.39 4.24 6.22
C ASN A 28 3.67 4.96 6.70
N GLN A 29 4.59 4.22 7.33
CA GLN A 29 5.75 4.76 8.02
C GLN A 29 6.93 5.08 7.07
N TYR A 30 6.93 4.55 5.84
CA TYR A 30 8.04 4.72 4.92
C TYR A 30 8.00 6.08 4.20
N ARG A 31 9.09 6.86 4.32
CA ARG A 31 9.30 8.12 3.60
C ARG A 31 10.72 8.18 3.06
N SER A 32 10.85 8.38 1.76
CA SER A 32 12.15 8.66 1.12
C SER A 32 12.70 10.02 1.60
N THR A 33 13.95 10.05 2.07
CA THR A 33 14.55 11.26 2.70
C THR A 33 15.90 11.70 2.11
N TYR A 34 16.53 10.90 1.25
CA TYR A 34 17.81 11.26 0.62
C TYR A 34 17.57 12.28 -0.50
N LEU A 35 17.87 11.96 -1.76
CA LEU A 35 17.61 12.83 -2.91
C LEU A 35 16.12 12.99 -3.25
N ALA A 36 15.21 12.59 -2.35
CA ALA A 36 13.78 12.67 -2.59
C ALA A 36 13.34 14.11 -2.90
N ASP A 37 14.01 15.11 -2.34
CA ASP A 37 13.78 16.52 -2.65
C ASP A 37 13.93 16.86 -4.14
N LYS A 38 14.76 16.10 -4.87
CA LYS A 38 14.97 16.23 -6.32
C LYS A 38 13.93 15.52 -7.18
N TYR A 39 13.07 14.70 -6.58
CA TYR A 39 12.11 13.84 -7.27
C TYR A 39 10.69 14.10 -6.74
N PRO A 40 9.94 15.06 -7.33
CA PRO A 40 8.60 15.44 -6.87
C PRO A 40 7.62 14.28 -6.68
N GLU A 41 7.77 13.21 -7.45
CA GLU A 41 6.95 12.00 -7.38
C GLU A 41 7.06 11.24 -6.05
N ILE A 42 8.21 11.32 -5.38
CA ILE A 42 8.48 10.69 -4.07
C ILE A 42 8.74 11.71 -2.96
N ASN A 43 8.79 13.01 -3.29
CA ASN A 43 9.03 14.11 -2.34
C ASN A 43 7.80 14.51 -1.52
N ARG A 44 6.98 13.54 -1.10
CA ARG A 44 5.82 13.83 -0.28
C ARG A 44 5.55 12.72 0.70
N ARG A 45 4.85 13.06 1.77
CA ARG A 45 4.21 12.06 2.63
C ARG A 45 2.92 11.59 1.96
N ILE A 46 2.56 10.35 2.23
CA ILE A 46 1.20 9.87 1.97
C ILE A 46 0.22 10.58 2.89
N THR A 47 -1.01 10.78 2.42
CA THR A 47 -2.09 11.32 3.25
C THR A 47 -2.76 10.20 4.04
N SER A 48 -3.45 10.56 5.13
CA SER A 48 -4.26 9.59 5.88
C SER A 48 -5.34 8.95 5.00
N GLU A 49 -5.95 9.72 4.10
CA GLU A 49 -6.95 9.23 3.14
C GLU A 49 -6.36 8.20 2.16
N GLU A 50 -5.14 8.43 1.64
CA GLU A 50 -4.47 7.47 0.76
C GLU A 50 -4.19 6.14 1.49
N TYR A 51 -3.80 6.24 2.76
CA TYR A 51 -3.55 5.08 3.60
C TYR A 51 -4.83 4.32 3.96
N GLU A 52 -5.90 5.02 4.35
CA GLU A 52 -7.21 4.41 4.62
C GLU A 52 -7.77 3.71 3.37
N ASN A 53 -7.63 4.33 2.19
CA ASN A 53 -8.02 3.70 0.92
C ASN A 53 -7.22 2.42 0.65
N ALA A 54 -5.91 2.42 0.91
CA ALA A 54 -5.08 1.21 0.76
C ALA A 54 -5.54 0.07 1.70
N LEU A 55 -5.89 0.39 2.95
CA LEU A 55 -6.40 -0.60 3.91
C LEU A 55 -7.78 -1.14 3.49
N SER A 56 -8.67 -0.28 3.00
CA SER A 56 -9.98 -0.71 2.49
C SER A 56 -9.82 -1.66 1.31
N ILE A 57 -8.97 -1.32 0.35
CA ILE A 57 -8.66 -2.21 -0.79
C ILE A 57 -8.07 -3.54 -0.31
N ALA A 58 -7.13 -3.52 0.66
CA ALA A 58 -6.55 -4.75 1.20
C ALA A 58 -7.62 -5.70 1.76
N LYS A 59 -8.62 -5.15 2.46
CA LYS A 59 -9.77 -5.93 2.97
C LYS A 59 -10.66 -6.41 1.83
N GLU A 60 -10.98 -5.55 0.86
CA GLU A 60 -11.85 -5.87 -0.28
C GLU A 60 -11.27 -6.96 -1.19
N VAL A 61 -9.95 -7.01 -1.37
CA VAL A 61 -9.30 -8.07 -2.16
C VAL A 61 -9.20 -9.40 -1.41
N GLY A 62 -9.55 -9.42 -0.12
CA GLY A 62 -9.65 -10.65 0.68
C GLY A 62 -8.42 -10.96 1.53
N LEU A 63 -7.55 -9.99 1.86
CA LEU A 63 -6.50 -10.22 2.86
C LEU A 63 -7.10 -10.34 4.26
N GLN A 64 -6.82 -11.47 4.92
CA GLN A 64 -7.35 -11.79 6.24
C GLN A 64 -6.31 -11.62 7.35
N ASN A 65 -5.03 -11.72 7.01
CA ASN A 65 -3.91 -11.57 7.95
C ASN A 65 -3.17 -10.24 7.71
N LEU A 66 -3.88 -9.14 7.96
CA LEU A 66 -3.42 -7.79 7.72
C LEU A 66 -2.90 -7.13 9.01
N GLU A 67 -1.71 -6.58 8.95
CA GLU A 67 -1.27 -5.54 9.89
C GLU A 67 -1.48 -4.18 9.24
N PRO A 68 -2.34 -3.34 9.84
CA PRO A 68 -2.48 -1.96 9.44
C PRO A 68 -1.22 -1.16 9.80
#